data_AF-A0A7J2QYY3-F1
#
_entry.id   AF-A0A7J2QYY3-F1
#
_cell.length_a   1.000
_cell.length_b   1.000
_cell.length_c   1.000
_cell.angle_alpha   90.00
_cell.angle_beta   90.00
_cell.angle_gamma   90.00
#
_symmetry.space_group_name_H-M   'P 1'
#
loop_
_entity.id
_entity.type
_entity.pdbx_description
1 polymer ?
#
loop_
_entity_poly.entity_id
_entity_poly.type
_entity_poly.pdbx_seq_one_letter_code
_entity_poly.pdbx_strand_id
1 'polypeptide(L)'
;MPGSPHNFGITVFDTDETTRKADVQVTIRNESTNESKSLNTSSTGRVIFQLANASVFASGWTAGDRISYFVLYQGFEAKESILVRDTGGTTVTLTLVSITVAPSLKLFNVQEFLDTFNISVYDEDNKNGIKPQVIVMVGQSIEKEIEDLTNRTWDDNGGDNYTVTTEYHDAARYQDIWFTDKTPCTEITNFEVNSQAEGDAASWTDIKAEDDEDLNINLARGRIGLTSGASQLPEPGIDQVRITYKHGQSTPANV
;
A
#
# COMPACT_ATOMS: atom_id res chain seq x y z
N MET A 1 -17.92 -34.77 21.19
CA MET A 1 -17.87 -35.98 20.34
C MET A 1 -17.43 -35.53 18.95
N PRO A 2 -16.57 -36.26 18.23
CA PRO A 2 -16.29 -35.93 16.84
C PRO A 2 -17.62 -35.89 16.08
N GLY A 3 -17.89 -34.78 15.38
CA GLY A 3 -19.10 -34.58 14.59
C GLY A 3 -19.27 -35.67 13.53
N SER A 4 -20.46 -35.71 12.91
CA SER A 4 -20.75 -36.62 11.80
C SER A 4 -19.74 -36.44 10.64
N PRO A 5 -19.61 -37.36 9.67
CA PRO A 5 -18.75 -37.12 8.52
C PRO A 5 -19.21 -35.86 7.74
N HIS A 6 -18.42 -34.78 7.79
CA HIS A 6 -18.69 -33.54 7.06
C HIS A 6 -17.54 -33.21 6.11
N ASN A 7 -17.83 -33.22 4.82
CA ASN A 7 -16.88 -32.83 3.79
C ASN A 7 -17.01 -31.32 3.52
N PHE A 8 -15.92 -30.59 3.69
CA PHE A 8 -15.82 -29.16 3.40
C PHE A 8 -15.00 -28.96 2.13
N GLY A 9 -15.67 -28.80 1.00
CA GLY A 9 -15.07 -28.58 -0.31
C GLY A 9 -14.91 -27.10 -0.62
N ILE A 10 -13.73 -26.70 -1.10
CA ILE A 10 -13.45 -25.33 -1.56
C ILE A 10 -12.98 -25.42 -3.01
N THR A 11 -13.56 -24.61 -3.90
CA THR A 11 -13.08 -24.43 -5.26
C THR A 11 -12.53 -23.01 -5.40
N VAL A 12 -11.30 -22.88 -5.89
CA VAL A 12 -10.63 -21.59 -6.06
C VAL A 12 -10.63 -21.22 -7.54
N PHE A 13 -11.14 -20.03 -7.84
CA PHE A 13 -11.10 -19.41 -9.16
C PHE A 13 -10.13 -18.23 -9.16
N ASP A 14 -9.63 -17.91 -10.35
CA ASP A 14 -8.96 -16.64 -10.62
C ASP A 14 -9.91 -15.45 -10.44
N THR A 15 -9.45 -14.24 -10.74
CA THR A 15 -10.25 -13.02 -10.73
C THR A 15 -11.47 -13.01 -11.67
N ASP A 16 -11.59 -13.98 -12.57
CA ASP A 16 -12.63 -14.07 -13.60
C ASP A 16 -13.80 -15.00 -13.25
N GLU A 17 -13.79 -15.62 -12.07
CA GLU A 17 -14.76 -16.63 -11.60
C GLU A 17 -14.93 -17.88 -12.49
N THR A 18 -14.10 -18.06 -13.51
CA THR A 18 -14.26 -19.12 -14.51
C THR A 18 -13.02 -20.00 -14.63
N THR A 19 -11.84 -19.42 -14.46
CA THR A 19 -10.56 -20.12 -14.50
C THR A 19 -10.24 -20.71 -13.12
N ARG A 20 -10.30 -22.03 -12.99
CA ARG A 20 -9.96 -22.71 -11.73
C ARG A 20 -8.45 -22.75 -11.50
N LYS A 21 -8.02 -22.50 -10.26
CA LYS A 21 -6.60 -22.46 -9.89
C LYS A 21 -6.16 -23.73 -9.17
N ALA A 22 -5.30 -24.50 -9.84
CA ALA A 22 -4.64 -25.68 -9.28
C ALA A 22 -3.40 -25.30 -8.45
N ASP A 23 -3.02 -26.20 -7.53
CA ASP A 23 -1.85 -26.06 -6.64
C ASP A 23 -1.81 -24.78 -5.81
N VAL A 24 -2.99 -24.30 -5.41
CA VAL A 24 -3.15 -23.15 -4.52
C VAL A 24 -3.34 -23.64 -3.09
N GLN A 25 -2.53 -23.14 -2.16
CA GLN A 25 -2.68 -23.46 -0.75
C GLN A 25 -3.94 -22.78 -0.18
N VAL A 26 -4.88 -23.60 0.27
CA VAL A 26 -6.10 -23.18 0.97
C VAL A 26 -5.96 -23.55 2.43
N THR A 27 -6.28 -22.61 3.33
CA THR A 27 -6.27 -22.86 4.77
C THR A 27 -7.69 -22.75 5.31
N ILE A 28 -8.09 -23.71 6.14
CA ILE A 28 -9.29 -23.61 6.96
C ILE A 28 -8.91 -23.51 8.44
N ARG A 29 -9.74 -22.83 9.22
CA ARG A 29 -9.58 -22.63 10.65
C ARG A 29 -10.93 -22.78 11.35
N ASN A 30 -10.96 -23.55 12.44
CA ASN A 30 -12.10 -23.56 13.35
C ASN A 30 -11.93 -22.43 14.36
N GLU A 31 -12.85 -21.45 14.35
CA GLU A 31 -12.73 -20.28 15.22
C GLU A 31 -13.01 -20.57 16.70
N SER A 32 -13.75 -21.64 17.00
CA SER A 32 -14.02 -22.04 18.38
C SER A 32 -12.78 -22.65 19.06
N THR A 33 -11.98 -23.42 18.31
CA THR A 33 -10.82 -24.16 18.83
C THR A 33 -9.48 -23.55 18.44
N ASN A 34 -9.47 -22.58 17.51
CA ASN A 34 -8.28 -21.98 16.91
C ASN A 34 -7.36 -22.98 16.17
N GLU A 35 -7.86 -24.19 15.86
CA GLU A 35 -7.12 -25.18 15.08
C GLU A 35 -7.23 -24.87 13.58
N SER A 36 -6.18 -25.15 12.82
CA SER A 36 -6.15 -24.88 11.37
C SER A 36 -5.47 -25.98 10.57
N LYS A 37 -5.88 -26.11 9.30
CA LYS A 37 -5.29 -27.04 8.34
C LYS A 37 -5.16 -26.39 6.98
N SER A 38 -4.01 -26.62 6.33
CA SER A 38 -3.75 -26.19 4.96
C SER A 38 -3.60 -27.39 4.04
N LEU A 39 -4.14 -27.28 2.82
CA LEU A 39 -4.02 -28.25 1.74
C LEU A 39 -3.97 -27.50 0.40
N ASN A 40 -3.35 -28.09 -0.62
CA ASN A 40 -3.31 -27.49 -1.96
C ASN A 40 -4.52 -27.94 -2.79
N THR A 41 -5.01 -27.06 -3.67
CA THR A 41 -6.02 -27.43 -4.66
C THR A 41 -5.47 -28.43 -5.66
N SER A 42 -6.32 -29.37 -6.08
CA SER A 42 -6.02 -30.32 -7.15
C SER A 42 -5.96 -29.64 -8.53
N SER A 43 -5.66 -30.39 -9.58
CA SER A 43 -5.72 -29.94 -10.98
C SER A 43 -7.08 -29.36 -11.40
N THR A 44 -8.14 -29.67 -10.66
CA THR A 44 -9.49 -29.12 -10.88
C THR A 44 -9.77 -27.85 -10.09
N GLY A 45 -8.76 -27.27 -9.44
CA GLY A 45 -8.86 -26.12 -8.54
C GLY A 45 -9.67 -26.34 -7.27
N ARG A 46 -9.91 -27.62 -6.92
CA ARG A 46 -10.69 -28.01 -5.76
C ARG A 46 -9.83 -28.66 -4.70
N VAL A 47 -10.14 -28.36 -3.44
CA VAL A 47 -9.63 -29.02 -2.24
C VAL A 47 -10.81 -29.49 -1.37
N ILE A 48 -10.64 -30.59 -0.63
CA ILE A 48 -11.68 -31.12 0.27
C ILE A 48 -11.04 -31.41 1.63
N PHE A 49 -11.61 -30.81 2.67
CA PHE A 49 -11.27 -31.10 4.06
C PHE A 49 -12.34 -32.02 4.65
N GLN A 50 -11.93 -33.16 5.18
CA GLN A 50 -12.82 -34.05 5.92
C GLN A 50 -12.81 -33.62 7.39
N LEU A 51 -13.79 -32.84 7.84
CA LEU A 51 -13.73 -32.23 9.16
C LEU A 51 -13.76 -33.28 10.29
N ALA A 52 -14.37 -34.45 10.05
CA ALA A 52 -14.36 -35.58 10.98
C ALA A 52 -12.97 -36.26 11.12
N ASN A 53 -12.01 -35.95 10.23
CA ASN A 53 -10.65 -36.48 10.32
C ASN A 53 -9.86 -35.67 11.36
N ALA A 54 -9.39 -36.33 12.41
CA ALA A 54 -8.63 -35.70 13.50
C ALA A 54 -7.32 -35.03 13.05
N SER A 55 -6.82 -35.32 11.84
CA SER A 55 -5.67 -34.62 11.25
C SER A 55 -6.00 -33.24 10.66
N VAL A 56 -7.29 -32.89 10.57
CA VAL A 56 -7.79 -31.56 10.18
C VAL A 56 -7.98 -30.72 11.44
N PHE A 57 -8.81 -31.20 12.38
CA PHE A 57 -9.03 -30.59 13.69
C PHE A 57 -8.92 -31.69 14.77
N ALA A 58 -7.87 -31.63 15.58
CA ALA A 58 -7.59 -32.64 16.61
C ALA A 58 -8.66 -32.64 17.71
N SER A 59 -9.18 -31.46 18.03
CA SER A 59 -10.31 -31.29 18.96
C SER A 59 -11.66 -31.66 18.34
N GLY A 60 -11.69 -31.95 17.04
CA GLY A 60 -12.89 -32.16 16.26
C GLY A 60 -13.62 -30.86 15.94
N TRP A 61 -14.90 -30.98 15.62
CA TRP A 61 -15.80 -29.87 15.33
C TRP A 61 -17.20 -30.19 15.83
N THR A 62 -18.00 -29.16 16.09
CA THR A 62 -19.40 -29.28 16.46
C THR A 62 -20.31 -28.46 15.55
N ALA A 63 -21.56 -28.87 15.39
CA ALA A 63 -22.55 -28.06 14.69
C ALA A 63 -22.68 -26.69 15.37
N GLY A 64 -22.67 -25.62 14.56
CA GLY A 64 -22.62 -24.25 15.03
C GLY A 64 -21.21 -23.66 15.11
N ASP A 65 -20.15 -24.47 14.98
CA ASP A 65 -18.79 -23.91 14.86
C ASP A 65 -18.67 -23.05 13.61
N ARG A 66 -17.92 -21.95 13.73
CA ARG A 66 -17.56 -21.10 12.59
C ARG A 66 -16.24 -21.59 12.01
N ILE A 67 -16.26 -21.94 10.73
CA ILE A 67 -15.05 -22.26 9.97
C ILE A 67 -14.74 -21.08 9.06
N SER A 68 -13.59 -20.45 9.29
CA SER A 68 -13.02 -19.48 8.36
C SER A 68 -12.12 -20.20 7.39
N TYR A 69 -12.10 -19.72 6.15
CA TYR A 69 -11.28 -20.28 5.10
C TYR A 69 -10.71 -19.16 4.25
N PHE A 70 -9.42 -19.26 3.93
CA PHE A 70 -8.72 -18.23 3.20
C PHE A 70 -7.65 -18.81 2.29
N VAL A 71 -7.36 -18.04 1.25
CA VAL A 71 -6.39 -18.33 0.20
C VAL A 71 -5.54 -17.09 0.00
N LEU A 72 -4.23 -17.30 -0.08
CA LEU A 72 -3.26 -16.30 -0.50
C LEU A 72 -2.46 -16.89 -1.64
N TYR A 73 -2.48 -16.26 -2.81
CA TYR A 73 -1.86 -16.79 -4.02
C TYR A 73 -1.32 -15.66 -4.88
N GLN A 74 0.00 -15.52 -5.00
CA GLN A 74 0.69 -14.64 -5.98
C GLN A 74 0.14 -13.19 -6.06
N GLY A 75 -0.07 -12.53 -4.92
CA GLY A 75 -0.63 -11.17 -4.91
C GLY A 75 -2.15 -11.12 -5.07
N PHE A 76 -2.82 -12.25 -4.87
CA PHE A 76 -4.28 -12.35 -4.78
C PHE A 76 -4.69 -12.96 -3.45
N GLU A 77 -5.85 -12.56 -2.93
CA GLU A 77 -6.46 -13.16 -1.74
C GLU A 77 -7.93 -13.49 -1.94
N ALA A 78 -8.43 -14.39 -1.10
CA ALA A 78 -9.85 -14.55 -0.87
C ALA A 78 -10.05 -15.10 0.55
N LYS A 79 -11.02 -14.58 1.30
CA LYS A 79 -11.33 -15.04 2.66
C LYS A 79 -12.81 -14.96 2.93
N GLU A 80 -13.35 -15.98 3.59
CA GLU A 80 -14.75 -16.04 4.00
C GLU A 80 -14.91 -16.90 5.26
N SER A 81 -16.10 -16.91 5.84
CA SER A 81 -16.43 -17.82 6.95
C SER A 81 -17.85 -18.34 6.88
N ILE A 82 -18.08 -19.56 7.38
CA ILE A 82 -19.40 -20.17 7.41
C ILE A 82 -19.62 -20.97 8.70
N LEU A 83 -20.88 -21.04 9.15
CA LEU A 83 -21.28 -21.91 10.25
C LEU A 83 -21.49 -23.34 9.75
N VAL A 84 -20.90 -24.32 10.43
CA VAL A 84 -21.07 -25.74 10.10
C VAL A 84 -22.43 -26.22 10.59
N ARG A 85 -23.11 -27.00 9.75
CA ARG A 85 -24.40 -27.63 10.08
C ARG A 85 -24.18 -29.10 10.44
N ASP A 86 -25.07 -29.64 11.26
CA ASP A 86 -24.91 -30.97 11.89
C ASP A 86 -24.93 -32.17 10.92
N THR A 87 -25.40 -31.95 9.68
CA THR A 87 -25.45 -32.97 8.63
C THR A 87 -25.16 -32.38 7.25
N GLY A 88 -24.32 -33.08 6.46
CA GLY A 88 -24.14 -32.84 5.03
C GLY A 88 -22.69 -32.62 4.63
N GLY A 89 -22.51 -31.98 3.47
CA GLY A 89 -21.23 -31.43 3.05
C GLY A 89 -21.42 -29.95 2.71
N THR A 90 -20.40 -29.16 2.96
CA THR A 90 -20.36 -27.75 2.54
C THR A 90 -19.49 -27.67 1.29
N THR A 91 -19.99 -27.01 0.24
CA THR A 91 -19.14 -26.62 -0.89
C THR A 91 -19.21 -25.12 -1.03
N VAL A 92 -18.04 -24.49 -1.09
CA VAL A 92 -17.90 -23.04 -1.29
C VAL A 92 -17.00 -22.77 -2.47
N THR A 93 -17.20 -21.58 -3.02
CA THR A 93 -16.37 -21.02 -4.08
C THR A 93 -15.63 -19.82 -3.51
N LEU A 94 -14.36 -19.71 -3.85
CA LEU A 94 -13.55 -18.52 -3.61
C LEU A 94 -13.09 -17.96 -4.95
N THR A 95 -13.46 -16.72 -5.23
CA THR A 95 -12.90 -15.93 -6.33
C THR A 95 -11.72 -15.16 -5.75
N LEU A 96 -10.53 -15.35 -6.31
CA LEU A 96 -9.37 -14.56 -5.97
C LEU A 96 -9.61 -13.10 -6.37
N VAL A 97 -9.36 -12.18 -5.44
CA VAL A 97 -9.31 -10.75 -5.74
C VAL A 97 -7.85 -10.32 -5.74
N SER A 98 -7.49 -9.44 -6.69
CA SER A 98 -6.16 -8.83 -6.69
C SER A 98 -5.99 -8.12 -5.37
N ILE A 99 -5.00 -8.57 -4.58
CA ILE A 99 -4.42 -7.69 -3.58
C ILE A 99 -3.73 -6.65 -4.44
N THR A 100 -3.95 -5.37 -4.17
CA THR A 100 -3.15 -4.32 -4.80
C THR A 100 -1.69 -4.74 -4.62
N VAL A 101 -1.05 -5.19 -5.72
CA VAL A 101 0.33 -5.65 -5.73
C VAL A 101 1.12 -4.39 -5.47
N ALA A 102 1.31 -4.09 -4.21
CA ALA A 102 1.91 -2.85 -3.83
C ALA A 102 3.40 -2.96 -4.19
N PRO A 103 3.96 -1.90 -4.76
CA PRO A 103 5.37 -1.85 -5.12
C PRO A 103 6.19 -2.28 -3.91
N SER A 104 7.32 -2.95 -4.17
CA SER A 104 8.30 -3.38 -3.17
C SER A 104 8.40 -2.42 -1.99
N LEU A 105 8.48 -2.98 -0.77
CA LEU A 105 8.82 -2.20 0.43
C LEU A 105 10.03 -1.31 0.13
N LYS A 106 9.92 -0.03 0.49
CA LYS A 106 10.90 1.00 0.12
C LYS A 106 11.93 1.21 1.22
N LEU A 107 11.54 1.10 2.49
CA LEU A 107 12.38 1.43 3.64
C LEU A 107 13.19 0.25 4.16
N PHE A 108 12.76 -0.97 3.90
CA PHE A 108 13.46 -2.18 4.30
C PHE A 108 13.05 -3.34 3.39
N ASN A 109 13.94 -4.31 3.22
CA ASN A 109 13.56 -5.58 2.60
C ASN A 109 13.16 -6.62 3.67
N VAL A 110 12.46 -7.68 3.23
CA VAL A 110 11.97 -8.71 4.16
C VAL A 110 13.11 -9.38 4.94
N GLN A 111 14.29 -9.56 4.34
CA GLN A 111 15.43 -10.20 5.01
C GLN A 111 15.96 -9.32 6.16
N GLU A 112 16.10 -8.01 5.94
CA GLU A 112 16.50 -7.05 6.97
C GLU A 112 15.53 -7.04 8.15
N PHE A 113 14.23 -7.14 7.89
CA PHE A 113 13.23 -7.27 8.96
C PHE A 113 13.47 -8.55 9.77
N LEU A 114 13.62 -9.70 9.11
CA LEU A 114 13.84 -10.98 9.77
C LEU A 114 15.15 -10.98 10.59
N ASP A 115 16.23 -10.43 10.03
CA ASP A 115 17.53 -10.31 10.69
C ASP A 115 17.45 -9.37 11.90
N THR A 116 16.77 -8.22 11.76
CA THR A 116 16.58 -7.23 12.84
C THR A 116 15.87 -7.83 14.05
N PHE A 117 14.87 -8.68 13.82
CA PHE A 117 14.11 -9.34 14.88
C PHE A 117 14.64 -10.74 15.23
N ASN A 118 15.76 -11.16 14.64
CA ASN A 118 16.38 -12.47 14.80
C ASN A 118 15.36 -13.63 14.60
N ILE A 119 14.51 -13.49 13.60
CA ILE A 119 13.49 -14.47 13.22
C ILE A 119 14.08 -15.36 12.11
N SER A 120 14.16 -16.66 12.35
CA SER A 120 14.61 -17.63 11.34
C SER A 120 13.64 -17.69 10.15
N VAL A 121 14.19 -17.84 8.94
CA VAL A 121 13.41 -17.97 7.70
C VAL A 121 12.43 -19.14 7.84
N TYR A 122 11.21 -18.93 7.32
CA TYR A 122 10.03 -19.79 7.45
C TYR A 122 10.28 -21.29 7.23
N ASP A 123 11.27 -21.66 6.41
CA ASP A 123 11.55 -23.05 6.07
C ASP A 123 12.17 -23.86 7.22
N GLU A 124 12.73 -23.21 8.25
CA GLU A 124 13.37 -23.91 9.39
C GLU A 124 12.51 -23.98 10.67
N ASP A 125 11.54 -23.07 10.87
CA ASP A 125 10.82 -22.99 12.14
C ASP A 125 9.31 -22.69 11.98
N ASN A 126 8.56 -23.72 11.58
CA ASN A 126 7.09 -23.77 11.56
C ASN A 126 6.43 -23.41 12.92
N LYS A 127 7.20 -23.25 13.99
CA LYS A 127 6.72 -22.97 15.34
C LYS A 127 6.57 -21.47 15.65
N ASN A 128 7.29 -20.59 14.93
CA ASN A 128 7.28 -19.13 15.13
C ASN A 128 7.29 -18.29 13.84
N GLY A 129 7.38 -18.89 12.64
CA GLY A 129 7.64 -18.17 11.39
C GLY A 129 6.53 -17.21 10.93
N ILE A 130 6.82 -15.91 10.93
CA ILE A 130 6.01 -14.89 10.26
C ILE A 130 6.22 -15.05 8.74
N LYS A 131 5.12 -15.19 7.99
CA LYS A 131 5.20 -15.29 6.53
C LYS A 131 5.77 -13.98 5.95
N PRO A 132 6.76 -14.03 5.03
CA PRO A 132 7.30 -12.86 4.31
C PRO A 132 6.24 -11.87 3.81
N GLN A 133 5.09 -12.36 3.39
CA GLN A 133 3.99 -11.55 2.85
C GLN A 133 3.29 -10.70 3.92
N VAL A 134 3.19 -11.19 5.16
CA VAL A 134 2.64 -10.41 6.28
C VAL A 134 3.58 -9.25 6.62
N ILE A 135 4.88 -9.48 6.54
CA ILE A 135 5.92 -8.45 6.73
C ILE A 135 5.77 -7.36 5.66
N VAL A 136 5.57 -7.74 4.40
CA VAL A 136 5.30 -6.79 3.30
C VAL A 136 4.05 -5.95 3.55
N MET A 137 2.93 -6.58 3.93
CA MET A 137 1.68 -5.84 4.18
C MET A 137 1.80 -4.84 5.34
N VAL A 138 2.42 -5.25 6.44
CA VAL A 138 2.64 -4.38 7.61
C VAL A 138 3.62 -3.27 7.26
N GLY A 139 4.72 -3.59 6.58
CA GLY A 139 5.72 -2.62 6.18
C GLY A 139 5.14 -1.51 5.30
N GLN A 140 4.29 -1.84 4.33
CA GLN A 140 3.63 -0.85 3.47
C GLN A 140 2.65 0.05 4.25
N SER A 141 1.93 -0.51 5.21
CA SER A 141 1.03 0.27 6.06
C SER A 141 1.81 1.30 6.89
N ILE A 142 2.96 0.88 7.42
CA ILE A 142 3.87 1.75 8.16
C ILE A 142 4.50 2.80 7.24
N GLU A 143 4.97 2.43 6.05
CA GLU A 143 5.53 3.35 5.07
C GLU A 143 4.54 4.44 4.70
N LYS A 144 3.29 4.07 4.40
CA LYS A 144 2.22 5.03 4.13
C LYS A 144 1.97 5.96 5.31
N GLU A 145 1.91 5.43 6.53
CA GLU A 145 1.72 6.25 7.74
C GLU A 145 2.89 7.24 7.94
N ILE A 146 4.13 6.82 7.68
CA ILE A 146 5.30 7.70 7.68
C ILE A 146 5.17 8.77 6.60
N GLU A 147 4.78 8.41 5.38
CA GLU A 147 4.57 9.36 4.28
C GLU A 147 3.51 10.42 4.64
N ASP A 148 2.39 9.98 5.23
CA ASP A 148 1.30 10.85 5.68
C ASP A 148 1.74 11.78 6.84
N LEU A 149 2.47 11.25 7.83
CA LEU A 149 2.96 12.02 8.99
C LEU A 149 4.07 13.01 8.62
N THR A 150 4.92 12.65 7.65
CA THR A 150 6.09 13.44 7.28
C THR A 150 5.83 14.32 6.05
N ASN A 151 4.72 14.11 5.35
CA ASN A 151 4.44 14.71 4.04
C ASN A 151 5.56 14.47 3.03
N ARG A 152 6.20 13.29 3.09
CA ARG A 152 7.31 12.89 2.21
C ARG A 152 6.94 11.66 1.42
N THR A 153 7.58 11.48 0.26
CA THR A 153 7.48 10.26 -0.55
C THR A 153 8.89 9.72 -0.76
N TRP A 154 9.09 8.45 -0.42
CA TRP A 154 10.39 7.78 -0.55
C TRP A 154 10.42 6.97 -1.84
N ASP A 155 11.58 6.84 -2.47
CA ASP A 155 11.81 6.08 -3.71
C ASP A 155 12.41 4.70 -3.42
N ASP A 156 12.20 3.76 -4.33
CA ASP A 156 12.62 2.35 -4.33
C ASP A 156 13.99 2.16 -5.01
N ASN A 157 14.81 3.22 -5.09
CA ASN A 157 16.05 3.29 -5.87
C ASN A 157 15.86 3.06 -7.39
N GLY A 158 14.61 3.12 -7.89
CA GLY A 158 14.27 2.95 -9.29
C GLY A 158 14.32 4.26 -10.09
N GLY A 159 14.31 5.41 -9.42
CA GLY A 159 14.46 6.73 -10.03
C GLY A 159 13.17 7.34 -10.63
N ASP A 160 12.05 6.60 -10.58
CA ASP A 160 10.80 6.98 -11.27
C ASP A 160 9.70 7.57 -10.36
N ASN A 161 9.88 7.57 -9.04
CA ASN A 161 8.81 7.95 -8.09
C ASN A 161 8.83 9.41 -7.62
N TYR A 162 9.31 10.31 -8.46
CA TYR A 162 9.17 11.73 -8.20
C TYR A 162 7.80 12.22 -8.67
N THR A 163 7.02 12.76 -7.73
CA THR A 163 5.70 13.30 -8.05
C THR A 163 5.84 14.76 -8.43
N VAL A 164 5.20 15.15 -9.53
CA VAL A 164 5.01 16.55 -9.89
C VAL A 164 3.75 17.02 -9.18
N THR A 165 3.92 18.01 -8.30
CA THR A 165 2.84 18.61 -7.52
C THR A 165 2.72 20.08 -7.91
N THR A 166 1.47 20.55 -8.00
CA THR A 166 1.14 21.96 -8.22
C THR A 166 0.36 22.47 -7.02
N GLU A 167 0.85 23.54 -6.43
CA GLU A 167 0.21 24.23 -5.31
C GLU A 167 -0.17 25.65 -5.70
N TYR A 168 -1.24 26.14 -5.08
CA TYR A 168 -1.76 27.48 -5.26
C TYR A 168 -1.72 28.20 -3.92
N HIS A 169 -1.19 29.40 -3.91
CA HIS A 169 -1.05 30.21 -2.71
C HIS A 169 -1.49 31.64 -2.99
N ASP A 170 -2.15 32.28 -2.02
CA ASP A 170 -2.54 33.68 -2.13
C ASP A 170 -1.42 34.59 -1.65
N ALA A 171 -1.12 35.67 -2.38
CA ALA A 171 -0.10 36.66 -2.00
C ALA A 171 -0.47 37.35 -0.68
N ALA A 172 0.27 37.05 0.39
CA ALA A 172 0.16 37.77 1.64
C ALA A 172 1.01 39.05 1.65
N ARG A 173 0.68 39.96 2.57
CA ARG A 173 1.35 41.27 2.65
C ARG A 173 2.82 41.11 3.01
N TYR A 174 3.70 41.63 2.14
CA TYR A 174 5.16 41.55 2.26
C TYR A 174 5.72 40.12 2.20
N GLN A 175 5.04 39.24 1.46
CA GLN A 175 5.51 37.87 1.27
C GLN A 175 6.50 37.79 0.09
N ASP A 176 7.78 37.77 0.42
CA ASP A 176 8.88 37.50 -0.51
C ASP A 176 9.35 36.04 -0.46
N ILE A 177 8.80 35.25 0.48
CA ILE A 177 9.18 33.85 0.70
C ILE A 177 7.95 32.96 0.63
N TRP A 178 8.10 31.87 -0.11
CA TRP A 178 7.12 30.82 -0.30
C TRP A 178 7.69 29.48 0.13
N PHE A 179 6.82 28.61 0.64
CA PHE A 179 7.17 27.26 1.05
C PHE A 179 6.24 26.28 0.35
N THR A 180 6.82 25.20 -0.17
CA THR A 180 6.04 24.07 -0.67
C THR A 180 5.62 23.16 0.48
N ASP A 181 4.45 22.54 0.39
CA ASP A 181 3.96 21.65 1.46
C ASP A 181 4.72 20.32 1.51
N LYS A 182 5.24 19.87 0.35
CA LYS A 182 6.01 18.62 0.24
C LYS A 182 7.49 18.92 0.12
N THR A 183 8.28 18.24 0.96
CA THR A 183 9.74 18.37 1.01
C THR A 183 10.39 16.99 1.22
N PRO A 184 11.64 16.78 0.78
CA PRO A 184 12.45 17.68 -0.04
C PRO A 184 11.91 17.76 -1.48
N CYS A 185 12.10 18.92 -2.11
CA CYS A 185 11.93 19.06 -3.55
C CYS A 185 13.22 18.64 -4.25
N THR A 186 13.12 18.09 -5.45
CA THR A 186 14.28 17.90 -6.33
C THR A 186 14.38 18.99 -7.38
N GLU A 187 13.27 19.60 -7.75
CA GLU A 187 13.22 20.65 -8.75
C GLU A 187 11.98 21.51 -8.55
N ILE A 188 12.09 22.83 -8.71
CA ILE A 188 10.94 23.71 -8.95
C ILE A 188 10.85 23.88 -10.47
N THR A 189 9.78 23.38 -11.08
CA THR A 189 9.60 23.44 -12.53
C THR A 189 9.14 24.83 -12.95
N ASN A 190 8.06 25.33 -12.34
CA ASN A 190 7.48 26.65 -12.62
C ASN A 190 7.21 27.42 -11.32
N PHE A 191 7.39 28.73 -11.35
CA PHE A 191 6.97 29.64 -10.28
C PHE A 191 6.23 30.82 -10.91
N GLU A 192 4.90 30.74 -10.93
CA GLU A 192 4.06 31.59 -11.76
C GLU A 192 3.15 32.49 -10.92
N VAL A 193 2.86 33.68 -11.43
CA VAL A 193 1.91 34.63 -10.83
C VAL A 193 0.71 34.82 -11.75
N ASN A 194 -0.46 34.89 -11.16
CA ASN A 194 -1.69 35.34 -11.79
C ASN A 194 -2.17 36.63 -11.11
N SER A 195 -2.19 37.71 -11.88
CA SER A 195 -2.65 39.04 -11.44
C SER A 195 -4.04 39.41 -11.94
N GLN A 196 -4.81 38.43 -12.45
CA GLN A 196 -6.18 38.66 -12.90
C GLN A 196 -7.13 38.80 -11.69
N ALA A 197 -8.16 39.63 -11.82
CA ALA A 197 -9.15 39.80 -10.77
C ALA A 197 -10.00 38.54 -10.56
N GLU A 198 -10.58 38.39 -9.37
CA GLU A 198 -11.47 37.28 -9.06
C GLU A 198 -12.66 37.23 -10.05
N GLY A 199 -12.81 36.10 -10.74
CA GLY A 199 -13.85 35.89 -11.76
C GLY A 199 -13.39 36.04 -13.21
N ASP A 200 -12.20 36.60 -13.45
CA ASP A 200 -11.59 36.65 -14.78
C ASP A 200 -10.89 35.33 -15.13
N ALA A 201 -10.64 35.12 -16.42
CA ALA A 201 -9.92 33.94 -16.89
C ALA A 201 -8.45 34.04 -16.43
N ALA A 202 -7.98 33.02 -15.69
CA ALA A 202 -6.63 33.00 -15.15
C ALA A 202 -5.57 33.09 -16.26
N SER A 203 -4.57 33.93 -16.04
CA SER A 203 -3.40 34.07 -16.92
C SER A 203 -2.15 34.00 -16.06
N TRP A 204 -1.33 32.99 -16.30
CA TRP A 204 -0.14 32.68 -15.50
C TRP A 204 1.11 33.15 -16.21
N THR A 205 1.92 33.96 -15.53
CA THR A 205 3.22 34.44 -16.00
C THR A 205 4.31 33.77 -15.17
N ASP A 206 5.26 33.08 -15.81
CA ASP A 206 6.36 32.41 -15.10
C ASP A 206 7.45 33.41 -14.75
N ILE A 207 7.69 33.59 -13.44
CA ILE A 207 8.78 34.43 -12.94
C ILE A 207 10.12 33.73 -13.20
N LYS A 208 10.16 32.40 -13.16
CA LYS A 208 11.39 31.64 -13.38
C LYS A 208 11.91 31.76 -14.82
N ALA A 209 11.02 31.99 -15.79
CA ALA A 209 11.39 32.08 -17.21
C ALA A 209 12.10 33.40 -17.59
N GLU A 210 11.98 34.44 -16.75
CA GLU A 210 12.54 35.76 -17.07
C GLU A 210 14.02 35.90 -16.69
N ASP A 211 14.46 35.33 -15.56
CA ASP A 211 15.88 35.16 -15.20
C ASP A 211 16.03 34.19 -14.01
N ASP A 212 16.95 33.22 -14.07
CA ASP A 212 17.22 32.30 -12.94
C ASP A 212 17.77 33.07 -11.70
N GLU A 213 18.18 34.34 -11.87
CA GLU A 213 18.68 35.22 -10.82
C GLU A 213 17.57 35.85 -9.94
N ASP A 214 16.31 35.79 -10.37
CA ASP A 214 15.18 36.39 -9.66
C ASP A 214 14.69 35.54 -8.48
N LEU A 215 15.13 34.28 -8.41
CA LEU A 215 14.71 33.32 -7.38
C LEU A 215 15.90 32.77 -6.58
N ASN A 216 15.77 32.81 -5.26
CA ASN A 216 16.62 32.11 -4.31
C ASN A 216 15.91 30.84 -3.83
N ILE A 217 16.19 29.71 -4.51
CA ILE A 217 15.54 28.43 -4.29
C ILE A 217 16.38 27.54 -3.37
N ASN A 218 15.78 27.08 -2.27
CA ASN A 218 16.31 26.03 -1.40
C ASN A 218 15.41 24.80 -1.48
N LEU A 219 15.76 23.90 -2.40
CA LEU A 219 15.03 22.66 -2.71
C LEU A 219 14.85 21.74 -1.49
N ALA A 220 15.87 21.61 -0.64
CA ALA A 220 15.82 20.73 0.53
C ALA A 220 14.74 21.14 1.55
N ARG A 221 14.40 22.43 1.60
CA ARG A 221 13.39 22.98 2.50
C ARG A 221 12.11 23.42 1.77
N GLY A 222 12.03 23.21 0.45
CA GLY A 222 10.92 23.70 -0.36
C GLY A 222 10.77 25.23 -0.32
N ARG A 223 11.84 25.97 0.00
CA ARG A 223 11.77 27.43 0.17
C ARG A 223 12.11 28.12 -1.15
N ILE A 224 11.25 29.02 -1.60
CA ILE A 224 11.47 29.89 -2.75
C ILE A 224 11.43 31.33 -2.25
N GLY A 225 12.54 32.05 -2.37
CA GLY A 225 12.59 33.48 -2.06
C GLY A 225 12.70 34.31 -3.33
N LEU A 226 11.93 35.38 -3.46
CA LEU A 226 12.12 36.37 -4.52
C LEU A 226 13.34 37.23 -4.17
N THR A 227 14.21 37.47 -5.14
CA THR A 227 15.33 38.41 -4.96
C THR A 227 14.85 39.84 -5.23
N SER A 228 15.63 40.84 -4.80
CA SER A 228 15.33 42.25 -5.10
C SER A 228 15.41 42.60 -6.59
N GLY A 229 15.89 41.66 -7.43
CA GLY A 229 15.95 41.79 -8.89
C GLY A 229 14.65 41.44 -9.60
N ALA A 230 13.76 40.69 -8.94
CA ALA A 230 12.51 40.21 -9.53
C ALA A 230 11.71 41.35 -10.15
N SER A 231 11.50 41.25 -11.47
CA SER A 231 10.76 42.23 -12.27
C SER A 231 9.32 42.43 -11.77
N GLN A 232 8.75 41.39 -11.15
CA GLN A 232 7.39 41.34 -10.64
C GLN A 232 7.34 40.68 -9.26
N LEU A 233 6.98 41.47 -8.23
CA LEU A 233 6.62 40.95 -6.91
C LEU A 233 5.09 40.77 -6.85
N PRO A 234 4.57 39.63 -6.36
CA PRO A 234 3.13 39.41 -6.22
C PRO A 234 2.48 40.50 -5.34
N GLU A 235 1.41 41.12 -5.84
CA GLU A 235 0.65 42.13 -5.10
C GLU A 235 -0.27 41.48 -4.05
N PRO A 236 -0.10 41.82 -2.76
CA PRO A 236 -0.87 41.20 -1.68
C PRO A 236 -2.39 41.37 -1.81
N GLY A 237 -3.12 40.27 -1.70
CA GLY A 237 -4.59 40.26 -1.75
C GLY A 237 -5.19 40.46 -3.15
N ILE A 238 -4.36 40.49 -4.18
CA ILE A 238 -4.77 40.52 -5.60
C ILE A 238 -4.20 39.31 -6.31
N ASP A 239 -2.89 39.09 -6.17
CA ASP A 239 -2.18 38.08 -6.92
C ASP A 239 -2.28 36.69 -6.28
N GLN A 240 -2.36 35.67 -7.14
CA GLN A 240 -2.19 34.28 -6.77
C GLN A 240 -0.87 33.74 -7.32
N VAL A 241 -0.17 32.96 -6.52
CA VAL A 241 1.06 32.27 -6.90
C VAL A 241 0.77 30.79 -7.13
N ARG A 242 1.29 30.26 -8.23
CA ARG A 242 1.28 28.82 -8.53
C ARG A 242 2.70 28.29 -8.56
N ILE A 243 2.96 27.26 -7.76
CA ILE A 243 4.26 26.61 -7.68
C ILE A 243 4.10 25.20 -8.21
N THR A 244 4.80 24.87 -9.29
CA THR A 244 4.86 23.49 -9.80
C THR A 244 6.24 22.93 -9.55
N TYR A 245 6.32 21.81 -8.85
CA TYR A 245 7.59 21.26 -8.40
C TYR A 245 7.58 19.74 -8.34
N LYS A 246 8.76 19.17 -8.48
CA LYS A 246 9.04 17.75 -8.39
C LYS A 246 9.56 17.44 -7.00
N HIS A 247 8.91 16.53 -6.27
CA HIS A 247 9.32 16.14 -4.92
C HIS A 247 9.40 14.63 -4.74
N GLY A 248 10.15 14.23 -3.73
CA GLY A 248 10.49 12.84 -3.46
C GLY A 248 11.96 12.71 -3.08
N GLN A 249 12.33 11.62 -2.44
CA GLN A 249 13.71 11.34 -2.10
C GLN A 249 14.04 9.88 -2.40
N SER A 250 15.11 9.63 -3.15
CA SER A 250 15.70 8.30 -3.26
C SER A 250 16.05 7.77 -1.88
N THR A 251 15.82 6.49 -1.65
CA THR A 251 16.23 5.81 -0.42
C THR A 251 17.70 6.16 -0.16
N PRO A 252 18.10 6.46 1.09
CA PRO A 252 19.51 6.71 1.39
C PRO A 252 20.33 5.54 0.88
N ALA A 253 21.41 5.82 0.14
CA ALA A 253 22.21 4.81 -0.57
C ALA A 253 22.87 3.73 0.32
N ASN A 254 22.60 3.72 1.62
CA ASN A 254 23.16 2.80 2.62
C ASN A 254 22.20 2.61 3.81
N VAL A 255 20.99 2.13 3.57
CA VAL A 255 20.22 1.44 4.63
C VAL A 255 20.33 -0.05 4.37
#